data_AF-A0A4R4TUC6-F1
#
_entry.id   AF-A0A4R4TUC6-F1
#
_cell.length_a   1.000
_cell.length_b   1.000
_cell.length_c   1.000
_cell.angle_alpha   90.00
_cell.angle_beta   90.00
_cell.angle_gamma   90.00
#
_symmetry.space_group_name_H-M   'P 1'
#
loop_
_entity.id
_entity.type
_entity.pdbx_description
1 polymer ?
#
loop_
_entity_poly.entity_id
_entity_poly.type
_entity_poly.pdbx_seq_one_letter_code
_entity_poly.pdbx_strand_id
1 'polypeptide(L)'
;MVLLFHGTSEENVAGILREGLRPAEGDPERGVFLSTEPVAGRGGDPVAFAFGWPERHLRNPHRRPGHLVVVELPPEELGLVRSVVTNTEFDIAWQARRIRRESERRLPDGLSVWCLLYWLADSLAERHVPLEPRRVADTLRLRVHRRDPALRDDLTPEQWTRFLDEYLHLMDVRYPDYPTEAALERERARILAAHRVTLPEEIDRDRDSRTCLHCLSGAFQYEYELTTLADHRPYRRFRAALRPGDDQPPPRLWGGPMERPLIDDLAFVLRVVEAHVRPHGREVVERFLRRREGGTSPWTWRDWYAAFPEQTPGLPRAWTADHDRPAPVTPEALRAPDSQVNTTHVPARLVVGTIQVTDGRRLVPGLRPDRRRGETLSSLLRRRARALRAGG
;
A
#
# COMPACT_ATOMS: atom_id res chain seq x y z
N MET A 1 2.19 -25.98 -18.76
CA MET A 1 1.12 -25.57 -17.83
C MET A 1 1.73 -24.83 -16.66
N VAL A 2 1.06 -23.79 -16.17
CA VAL A 2 1.52 -22.98 -15.04
C VAL A 2 0.55 -23.16 -13.87
N LEU A 3 1.10 -23.39 -12.67
CA LEU A 3 0.32 -23.37 -11.44
C LEU A 3 0.29 -21.95 -10.89
N LEU A 4 -0.92 -21.44 -10.68
CA LEU A 4 -1.21 -20.14 -10.11
C LEU A 4 -1.95 -20.33 -8.78
N PHE A 5 -1.85 -19.34 -7.91
CA PHE A 5 -2.35 -19.43 -6.53
C PHE A 5 -3.25 -18.26 -6.19
N HIS A 6 -4.39 -18.51 -5.56
CA HIS A 6 -5.29 -17.48 -5.07
C HIS A 6 -5.58 -17.71 -3.59
N GLY A 7 -5.41 -16.68 -2.77
CA GLY A 7 -5.75 -16.72 -1.36
C GLY A 7 -7.23 -16.46 -1.12
N THR A 8 -7.87 -17.27 -0.27
CA THR A 8 -9.29 -17.11 0.08
C THR A 8 -9.62 -17.67 1.46
N SER A 9 -10.76 -17.26 2.03
CA SER A 9 -11.29 -17.82 3.28
C SER A 9 -12.02 -19.15 3.03
N GLU A 10 -12.10 -19.98 4.09
CA GLU A 10 -12.81 -21.28 4.06
C GLU A 10 -14.24 -21.20 3.51
N GLU A 11 -14.99 -20.16 3.86
CA GLU A 11 -16.39 -19.99 3.44
C GLU A 11 -16.56 -19.91 1.91
N ASN A 12 -15.54 -19.40 1.21
CA ASN A 12 -15.56 -19.24 -0.23
C ASN A 12 -15.14 -20.52 -0.96
N VAL A 13 -14.47 -21.46 -0.29
CA VAL A 13 -13.87 -22.66 -0.91
C VAL A 13 -14.91 -23.47 -1.66
N ALA A 14 -16.05 -23.76 -1.02
CA ALA A 14 -17.10 -24.58 -1.64
C ALA A 14 -17.69 -23.91 -2.89
N GLY A 15 -17.87 -22.59 -2.87
CA GLY A 15 -18.33 -21.82 -4.03
C GLY A 15 -17.29 -21.82 -5.15
N ILE A 16 -16.03 -21.56 -4.82
CA ILE A 16 -14.92 -21.52 -5.78
C ILE A 16 -14.70 -22.87 -6.47
N LEU A 17 -14.76 -23.98 -5.71
CA LEU A 17 -14.61 -25.31 -6.29
C LEU A 17 -15.75 -25.66 -7.24
N ARG A 18 -16.96 -25.14 -7.00
CA ARG A 18 -18.14 -25.41 -7.83
C ARG A 18 -18.21 -24.51 -9.05
N GLU A 19 -17.89 -23.23 -8.89
CA GLU A 19 -18.23 -22.17 -9.86
C GLU A 19 -17.00 -21.50 -10.47
N GLY A 20 -15.81 -21.77 -9.93
CA GLY A 20 -14.57 -21.09 -10.26
C GLY A 20 -14.38 -19.78 -9.49
N LEU A 21 -13.36 -19.02 -9.87
CA LEU A 21 -13.13 -17.68 -9.34
C LEU A 21 -13.80 -16.64 -10.25
N ARG A 22 -14.55 -15.72 -9.64
CA ARG A 22 -15.22 -14.61 -10.35
C ARG A 22 -14.84 -13.27 -9.69
N PRO A 23 -14.89 -12.16 -10.45
CA PRO A 23 -14.75 -10.83 -9.86
C PRO A 23 -15.82 -10.60 -8.79
N ALA A 24 -15.51 -9.76 -7.79
CA ALA A 24 -16.47 -9.39 -6.77
C ALA A 24 -17.68 -8.67 -7.39
N GLU A 25 -18.88 -8.96 -6.89
CA GLU A 25 -20.10 -8.27 -7.32
C GLU A 25 -19.98 -6.76 -7.07
N GLY A 26 -20.33 -5.96 -8.08
CA GLY A 26 -20.26 -4.49 -8.02
C GLY A 26 -18.94 -3.86 -8.51
N ASP A 27 -17.90 -4.65 -8.81
CA ASP A 27 -16.65 -4.15 -9.41
C ASP A 27 -16.07 -5.14 -10.45
N PRO A 28 -16.77 -5.36 -11.59
CA PRO A 28 -16.33 -6.30 -12.64
C PRO A 28 -15.03 -5.86 -13.35
N GLU A 29 -14.65 -4.60 -13.23
CA GLU A 29 -13.40 -4.07 -13.78
C GLU A 29 -12.17 -4.57 -13.01
N ARG A 30 -12.30 -4.90 -11.73
CA ARG A 30 -11.17 -5.40 -10.91
C ARG A 30 -10.63 -6.78 -11.31
N GLY A 31 -11.44 -7.65 -11.91
CA GLY A 31 -11.01 -9.01 -12.29
C GLY A 31 -10.73 -9.94 -11.09
N VAL A 32 -10.03 -11.05 -11.34
CA VAL A 32 -9.57 -12.03 -10.34
C VAL A 32 -8.04 -11.99 -10.28
N PHE A 33 -7.48 -11.92 -9.07
CA PHE A 33 -6.04 -11.90 -8.86
C PHE A 33 -5.51 -13.27 -8.44
N LEU A 34 -4.51 -13.76 -9.18
CA LEU A 34 -3.73 -14.96 -8.87
C LEU A 34 -2.25 -14.57 -8.71
N SER A 35 -1.46 -15.43 -8.08
CA SER A 35 -0.02 -15.26 -7.93
C SER A 35 0.72 -16.42 -8.60
N THR A 36 1.88 -16.15 -9.20
CA THR A 36 2.78 -17.20 -9.74
C THR A 36 3.52 -17.97 -8.64
N GLU A 37 3.54 -17.44 -7.41
CA GLU A 37 4.11 -18.06 -6.21
C GLU A 37 3.05 -18.22 -5.11
N PRO A 38 3.04 -19.34 -4.35
CA PRO A 38 2.08 -19.54 -3.26
C PRO A 38 2.39 -18.71 -2.01
N VAL A 39 3.59 -18.12 -1.91
CA VAL A 39 4.02 -17.17 -0.89
C VAL A 39 5.14 -16.34 -1.50
N ALA A 40 5.19 -15.03 -1.27
CA ALA A 40 6.24 -14.18 -1.84
C ALA A 40 7.65 -14.63 -1.39
N GLY A 41 8.59 -14.71 -2.34
CA GLY A 41 9.94 -15.25 -2.16
C GLY A 41 10.80 -14.57 -1.10
N ARG A 42 10.49 -13.31 -0.73
CA ARG A 42 11.20 -12.54 0.31
C ARG A 42 10.64 -12.71 1.73
N GLY A 43 9.88 -13.78 1.99
CA GLY A 43 9.27 -14.02 3.30
C GLY A 43 7.93 -13.30 3.47
N GLY A 44 7.12 -13.27 2.39
CA GLY A 44 5.73 -12.83 2.47
C GLY A 44 4.98 -13.59 3.56
N ASP A 45 4.03 -12.93 4.21
CA ASP A 45 3.22 -13.55 5.24
C ASP A 45 2.21 -14.52 4.60
N PRO A 46 2.38 -15.85 4.77
CA PRO A 46 1.52 -16.84 4.15
C PRO A 46 0.09 -16.79 4.69
N VAL A 47 -0.10 -16.29 5.91
CA VAL A 47 -1.42 -16.08 6.50
C VAL A 47 -2.11 -14.95 5.76
N ALA A 48 -1.46 -13.79 5.61
CA ALA A 48 -2.02 -12.68 4.83
C ALA A 48 -2.30 -13.08 3.37
N PHE A 49 -1.38 -13.81 2.73
CA PHE A 49 -1.62 -14.28 1.37
C PHE A 49 -2.85 -15.19 1.29
N ALA A 50 -3.03 -16.11 2.25
CA ALA A 50 -4.18 -17.02 2.28
C ALA A 50 -5.54 -16.34 2.51
N PHE A 51 -5.60 -15.02 2.75
CA PHE A 51 -6.85 -14.23 2.79
C PHE A 51 -6.93 -13.18 1.67
N GLY A 52 -6.10 -13.29 0.63
CA GLY A 52 -6.18 -12.39 -0.52
C GLY A 52 -5.53 -11.03 -0.30
N TRP A 53 -4.37 -10.98 0.37
CA TRP A 53 -3.61 -9.74 0.63
C TRP A 53 -4.36 -8.67 1.47
N PRO A 54 -4.89 -9.00 2.67
CA PRO A 54 -5.12 -7.95 3.64
C PRO A 54 -3.78 -7.31 4.00
N GLU A 55 -3.69 -5.98 3.96
CA GLU A 55 -2.60 -5.24 4.60
C GLU A 55 -2.31 -5.82 6.00
N ARG A 56 -1.07 -5.82 6.51
CA ARG A 56 -0.70 -6.53 7.76
C ARG A 56 -1.65 -6.35 8.98
N HIS A 57 -2.36 -5.23 9.09
CA HIS A 57 -3.38 -4.97 10.10
C HIS A 57 -4.79 -5.54 9.83
N LEU A 58 -5.11 -5.87 8.58
CA LEU A 58 -6.36 -6.52 8.14
C LEU A 58 -6.25 -8.06 8.25
N ARG A 59 -5.24 -8.56 8.97
CA ARG A 59 -4.97 -10.00 9.14
C ARG A 59 -6.21 -10.69 9.72
N ASN A 60 -6.91 -11.44 8.85
CA ASN A 60 -7.94 -12.43 9.20
C ASN A 60 -8.70 -12.16 10.51
N PRO A 61 -9.49 -11.08 10.56
CA PRO A 61 -10.18 -10.62 11.78
C PRO A 61 -11.18 -11.64 12.37
N HIS A 62 -11.37 -12.80 11.75
CA HIS A 62 -12.31 -13.82 12.20
C HIS A 62 -11.63 -15.14 12.57
N ARG A 63 -10.28 -15.18 12.55
CA ARG A 63 -9.49 -16.41 12.72
C ARG A 63 -10.06 -17.58 11.91
N ARG A 64 -10.55 -17.28 10.71
CA ARG A 64 -11.08 -18.30 9.80
C ARG A 64 -9.94 -19.06 9.18
N PRO A 65 -10.08 -20.34 8.86
CA PRO A 65 -9.10 -21.03 8.05
C PRO A 65 -8.89 -20.30 6.70
N GLY A 66 -7.62 -20.16 6.34
CA GLY A 66 -7.18 -19.52 5.11
C GLY A 66 -6.67 -20.59 4.15
N HIS A 67 -7.08 -20.47 2.90
CA HIS A 67 -6.83 -21.46 1.86
C HIS A 67 -6.10 -20.82 0.68
N LEU A 68 -5.28 -21.64 0.02
CA LEU A 68 -4.80 -21.36 -1.33
C LEU A 68 -5.57 -22.21 -2.31
N VAL A 69 -6.31 -21.56 -3.19
CA VAL A 69 -6.88 -22.16 -4.39
C VAL A 69 -5.74 -22.35 -5.38
N VAL A 70 -5.57 -23.58 -5.85
CA VAL A 70 -4.56 -23.93 -6.85
C VAL A 70 -5.25 -23.96 -8.21
N VAL A 71 -4.76 -23.13 -9.13
CA VAL A 71 -5.27 -23.01 -10.49
C VAL A 71 -4.21 -23.54 -11.44
N GLU A 72 -4.59 -24.40 -12.36
CA GLU A 72 -3.75 -24.81 -13.49
C GLU A 72 -4.21 -24.07 -14.75
N LEU A 73 -3.35 -23.19 -15.26
CA LEU A 73 -3.61 -22.46 -16.50
C LEU A 73 -2.84 -23.12 -17.65
N PRO A 74 -3.53 -23.77 -18.60
CA PRO A 74 -2.90 -24.30 -19.80
C PRO A 74 -2.71 -23.19 -20.85
N PRO A 75 -1.78 -23.36 -21.82
CA PRO A 75 -1.45 -22.32 -22.81
C PRO A 75 -2.63 -21.80 -23.63
N GLU A 76 -3.60 -22.66 -23.94
CA GLU A 76 -4.81 -22.34 -24.68
C GLU A 76 -5.75 -21.38 -23.92
N GLU A 77 -5.64 -21.29 -22.59
CA GLU A 77 -6.46 -20.43 -21.73
C GLU A 77 -5.78 -19.07 -21.45
N LEU A 78 -4.66 -18.75 -22.11
CA LEU A 78 -3.97 -17.46 -21.94
C LEU A 78 -4.86 -16.24 -22.22
N GLY A 79 -5.88 -16.40 -23.07
CA GLY A 79 -6.87 -15.36 -23.35
C GLY A 79 -7.69 -14.93 -22.13
N LEU A 80 -7.69 -15.70 -21.03
CA LEU A 80 -8.33 -15.31 -19.77
C LEU A 80 -7.51 -14.26 -19.00
N VAL A 81 -6.20 -14.16 -19.27
CA VAL A 81 -5.28 -13.30 -18.53
C VAL A 81 -5.28 -11.90 -19.13
N ARG A 82 -5.66 -10.91 -18.32
CA ARG A 82 -5.66 -9.49 -18.68
C ARG A 82 -4.25 -8.91 -18.57
N SER A 83 -3.51 -9.26 -17.52
CA SER A 83 -2.15 -8.79 -17.30
C SER A 83 -1.37 -9.68 -16.35
N VAL A 84 -0.04 -9.63 -16.47
CA VAL A 84 0.91 -10.19 -15.51
C VAL A 84 1.81 -9.04 -15.08
N VAL A 85 1.90 -8.81 -13.78
CA VAL A 85 2.62 -7.68 -13.18
C VAL A 85 3.46 -8.25 -12.04
N THR A 86 4.76 -7.97 -12.02
CA THR A 86 5.60 -8.41 -10.89
C THR A 86 5.11 -7.75 -9.60
N ASN A 87 5.27 -8.38 -8.43
CA ASN A 87 4.87 -7.76 -7.15
C ASN A 87 5.55 -6.40 -6.95
N THR A 88 6.80 -6.27 -7.41
CA THR A 88 7.53 -4.99 -7.39
C THR A 88 6.84 -3.94 -8.25
N GLU A 89 6.46 -4.29 -9.49
CA GLU A 89 5.72 -3.37 -10.35
C GLU A 89 4.31 -3.08 -9.83
N PHE A 90 3.66 -4.04 -9.16
CA PHE A 90 2.34 -3.86 -8.55
C PHE A 90 2.40 -2.87 -7.40
N ASP A 91 3.36 -3.04 -6.48
CA ASP A 91 3.60 -2.08 -5.39
C ASP A 91 3.90 -0.70 -5.97
N ILE A 92 4.77 -0.62 -6.99
CA ILE A 92 5.06 0.66 -7.64
C ILE A 92 3.82 1.24 -8.35
N ALA A 93 2.97 0.42 -8.96
CA ALA A 93 1.73 0.88 -9.59
C ALA A 93 0.72 1.40 -8.56
N TRP A 94 0.60 0.75 -7.40
CA TRP A 94 -0.22 1.22 -6.29
C TRP A 94 0.30 2.56 -5.77
N GLN A 95 1.61 2.66 -5.57
CA GLN A 95 2.28 3.89 -5.15
C GLN A 95 2.10 5.01 -6.18
N ALA A 96 2.24 4.71 -7.48
CA ALA A 96 2.03 5.65 -8.58
C ALA A 96 0.58 6.14 -8.64
N ARG A 97 -0.41 5.26 -8.47
CA ARG A 97 -1.82 5.65 -8.38
C ARG A 97 -2.08 6.57 -7.20
N ARG A 98 -1.48 6.29 -6.04
CA ARG A 98 -1.57 7.18 -4.88
C ARG A 98 -0.94 8.54 -5.17
N ILE A 99 0.29 8.57 -5.68
CA ILE A 99 0.99 9.79 -6.08
C ILE A 99 0.21 10.59 -7.11
N ARG A 100 -0.44 9.92 -8.08
CA ARG A 100 -1.34 10.56 -9.05
C ARG A 100 -2.51 11.25 -8.38
N ARG A 101 -3.22 10.56 -7.49
CA ARG A 101 -4.32 11.16 -6.71
C ARG A 101 -3.82 12.35 -5.89
N GLU A 102 -2.68 12.23 -5.24
CA GLU A 102 -2.10 13.33 -4.47
C GLU A 102 -1.63 14.49 -5.38
N SER A 103 -1.09 14.22 -6.58
CA SER A 103 -0.68 15.27 -7.53
C SER A 103 -1.85 16.10 -8.05
N GLU A 104 -3.04 15.50 -8.12
CA GLU A 104 -4.29 16.16 -8.49
C GLU A 104 -4.88 16.95 -7.31
N ARG A 105 -4.45 16.66 -6.07
CA ARG A 105 -4.84 17.38 -4.85
C ARG A 105 -4.06 18.69 -4.74
N ARG A 106 -4.80 19.79 -4.57
CA ARG A 106 -4.23 21.08 -4.18
C ARG A 106 -4.08 21.15 -2.66
N LEU A 107 -2.92 21.60 -2.21
CA LEU A 107 -2.68 21.93 -0.81
C LEU A 107 -3.30 23.29 -0.47
N PRO A 108 -3.48 23.61 0.83
CA PRO A 108 -4.00 24.91 1.26
C PRO A 108 -3.21 26.13 0.75
N ASP A 109 -1.91 25.94 0.49
CA ASP A 109 -1.02 26.96 -0.10
C ASP A 109 -1.19 27.13 -1.63
N GLY A 110 -2.11 26.34 -2.20
CA GLY A 110 -2.49 26.31 -3.60
C GLY A 110 -1.49 25.62 -4.52
N LEU A 111 -0.46 24.94 -4.03
CA LEU A 111 0.39 24.09 -4.87
C LEU A 111 -0.18 22.69 -5.02
N SER A 112 0.13 22.02 -6.12
CA SER A 112 0.02 20.56 -6.19
C SER A 112 1.02 19.89 -5.23
N VAL A 113 0.65 18.72 -4.72
CA VAL A 113 1.57 17.89 -3.91
C VAL A 113 2.83 17.53 -4.72
N TRP A 114 2.71 17.31 -6.03
CA TRP A 114 3.87 17.01 -6.89
C TRP A 114 4.86 18.18 -6.98
N CYS A 115 4.38 19.40 -7.13
CA CYS A 115 5.23 20.59 -7.10
C CYS A 115 6.01 20.66 -5.79
N LEU A 116 5.35 20.35 -4.67
CA LEU A 116 5.99 20.32 -3.37
C LEU A 116 7.06 19.22 -3.26
N LEU A 117 6.75 18.01 -3.73
CA LEU A 117 7.66 16.88 -3.73
C LEU A 117 8.89 17.11 -4.62
N TYR A 118 8.72 17.76 -5.78
CA TYR A 118 9.82 18.20 -6.62
C TYR A 118 10.79 19.11 -5.88
N TRP A 119 10.26 20.18 -5.27
CA TRP A 119 11.11 21.12 -4.54
C TRP A 119 11.76 20.47 -3.33
N LEU A 120 11.06 19.54 -2.66
CA LEU A 120 11.63 18.80 -1.54
C LEU A 120 12.81 17.93 -2.01
N ALA A 121 12.64 17.17 -3.11
CA ALA A 121 13.72 16.38 -3.68
C ALA A 121 14.93 17.23 -4.09
N ASP A 122 14.68 18.37 -4.75
CA ASP A 122 15.72 19.31 -5.17
C ASP A 122 16.47 19.92 -3.97
N SER A 123 15.76 20.27 -2.90
CA SER A 123 16.36 20.80 -1.65
C SER A 123 17.19 19.76 -0.91
N LEU A 124 16.71 18.52 -0.85
CA LEU A 124 17.46 17.41 -0.24
C LEU A 124 18.72 17.08 -1.04
N ALA A 125 18.63 17.10 -2.37
CA ALA A 125 19.78 16.90 -3.25
C ALA A 125 20.85 17.99 -3.07
N GLU A 126 20.46 19.26 -2.97
CA GLU A 126 21.39 20.38 -2.71
C GLU A 126 22.11 20.24 -1.35
N ARG A 127 21.45 19.61 -0.37
CA ARG A 127 22.02 19.32 0.95
C ARG A 127 22.75 17.97 1.02
N HIS A 128 22.88 17.26 -0.10
CA HIS A 128 23.47 15.92 -0.19
C HIS A 128 22.81 14.89 0.76
N VAL A 129 21.50 15.01 1.00
CA VAL A 129 20.75 14.06 1.82
C VAL A 129 20.38 12.85 0.97
N PRO A 130 20.83 11.62 1.32
CA PRO A 130 20.39 10.43 0.62
C PRO A 130 18.87 10.25 0.76
N LEU A 131 18.19 9.87 -0.32
CA LEU A 131 16.75 9.58 -0.32
C LEU A 131 16.44 8.20 0.27
N GLU A 132 16.94 7.96 1.49
CA GLU A 132 16.62 6.81 2.34
C GLU A 132 15.59 7.22 3.39
N PRO A 133 14.63 6.35 3.78
CA PRO A 133 13.55 6.74 4.68
C PRO A 133 13.99 7.46 5.95
N ARG A 134 14.97 6.89 6.67
CA ARG A 134 15.50 7.49 7.90
C ARG A 134 16.14 8.84 7.65
N ARG A 135 16.92 8.96 6.57
CA ARG A 135 17.62 10.20 6.23
C ARG A 135 16.64 11.31 5.84
N VAL A 136 15.59 10.97 5.10
CA VAL A 136 14.50 11.90 4.80
C VAL A 136 13.80 12.30 6.09
N ALA A 137 13.43 11.35 6.96
CA ALA A 137 12.79 11.62 8.25
C ALA A 137 13.57 12.62 9.11
N ASP A 138 14.90 12.45 9.21
CA ASP A 138 15.78 13.30 10.01
C ASP A 138 15.78 14.77 9.54
N THR A 139 15.34 15.04 8.31
CA THR A 139 15.22 16.40 7.75
C THR A 139 13.85 17.04 7.94
N LEU A 140 12.86 16.26 8.35
CA LEU A 140 11.51 16.73 8.58
C LEU A 140 11.36 17.19 10.02
N ARG A 141 10.71 18.33 10.25
CA ARG A 141 10.34 18.72 11.60
C ARG A 141 8.94 18.26 11.88
N LEU A 142 8.79 17.36 12.85
CA LEU A 142 7.50 16.96 13.35
C LEU A 142 6.85 18.12 14.13
N ARG A 143 5.57 18.38 13.85
CA ARG A 143 4.73 19.30 14.61
C ARG A 143 3.44 18.61 15.00
N VAL A 144 3.18 18.51 16.30
CA VAL A 144 1.88 18.08 16.84
C VAL A 144 1.00 19.32 16.91
N HIS A 145 -0.07 19.36 16.13
CA HIS A 145 -1.00 20.49 16.12
C HIS A 145 -2.23 20.26 16.97
N ARG A 146 -2.59 18.98 17.18
CA ARG A 146 -3.66 18.59 18.10
C ARG A 146 -3.22 17.38 18.89
N ARG A 147 -3.36 17.48 20.21
CA ARG A 147 -3.32 16.35 21.12
C ARG A 147 -4.44 16.56 22.11
N ASP A 148 -5.32 15.58 22.21
CA ASP A 148 -6.36 15.59 23.21
C ASP A 148 -5.75 15.57 24.63
N PRO A 149 -6.27 16.35 25.59
CA PRO A 149 -5.76 16.38 26.96
C PRO A 149 -5.77 15.03 27.68
N ALA A 150 -6.60 14.08 27.27
CA ALA A 150 -6.58 12.71 27.82
C ALA A 150 -5.31 11.93 27.44
N LEU A 151 -4.64 12.32 26.35
CA LEU A 151 -3.42 11.67 25.88
C LEU A 151 -2.19 12.20 26.61
N ARG A 152 -1.22 11.31 26.86
CA ARG A 152 0.05 11.63 27.54
C ARG A 152 0.87 12.68 26.77
N ASP A 153 1.58 13.52 27.53
CA ASP A 153 2.32 14.67 26.98
C ASP A 153 3.54 14.30 26.13
N ASP A 154 4.10 13.12 26.34
CA ASP A 154 5.25 12.57 25.63
C ASP A 154 4.83 11.48 24.61
N LEU A 155 3.57 11.50 24.16
CA LEU A 155 3.10 10.66 23.06
C LEU A 155 3.73 11.11 21.74
N THR A 156 4.47 10.22 21.11
CA THR A 156 5.05 10.42 19.77
C THR A 156 4.11 9.89 18.66
N PRO A 157 4.19 10.40 17.43
CA PRO A 157 3.48 9.84 16.28
C PRO A 157 3.73 8.36 16.03
N GLU A 158 4.96 7.89 16.23
CA GLU A 158 5.31 6.49 16.05
C GLU A 158 4.61 5.62 17.09
N GLN A 159 4.54 6.08 18.35
CA GLN A 159 3.78 5.41 19.39
C GLN A 159 2.28 5.44 19.10
N TRP A 160 1.75 6.58 18.65
CA TRP A 160 0.35 6.72 18.30
C TRP A 160 -0.05 5.82 17.13
N THR A 161 0.78 5.75 16.09
CA THR A 161 0.56 4.87 14.93
C THR A 161 0.57 3.40 15.36
N ARG A 162 1.51 2.98 16.21
CA ARG A 162 1.55 1.61 16.75
C ARG A 162 0.32 1.28 17.58
N PHE A 163 -0.13 2.23 18.41
CA PHE A 163 -1.36 2.09 19.18
C PHE A 163 -2.56 1.90 18.24
N LEU A 164 -2.73 2.77 17.24
CA LEU A 164 -3.84 2.68 16.30
C LEU A 164 -3.80 1.40 15.47
N ASP A 165 -2.63 0.95 15.02
CA ASP A 165 -2.49 -0.33 14.32
C ASP A 165 -2.99 -1.51 15.17
N GLU A 166 -2.68 -1.56 16.48
CA GLU A 166 -3.14 -2.64 17.38
C GLU A 166 -4.61 -2.45 17.80
N TYR A 167 -5.03 -1.22 18.10
CA TYR A 167 -6.37 -0.89 18.57
C TYR A 167 -7.42 -1.03 17.47
N LEU A 168 -7.15 -0.53 16.27
CA LEU A 168 -8.06 -0.71 15.13
C LEU A 168 -8.11 -2.16 14.69
N HIS A 169 -7.01 -2.90 14.79
CA HIS A 169 -7.05 -4.34 14.60
C HIS A 169 -8.03 -4.99 15.59
N LEU A 170 -8.01 -4.62 16.88
CA LEU A 170 -9.00 -5.10 17.84
C LEU A 170 -10.45 -4.72 17.46
N MET A 171 -10.67 -3.49 16.98
CA MET A 171 -12.02 -2.99 16.65
C MET A 171 -12.56 -3.55 15.33
N ASP A 172 -11.69 -3.85 14.36
CA ASP A 172 -12.04 -4.44 13.06
C ASP A 172 -12.17 -5.98 13.12
N VAL A 173 -11.52 -6.59 14.12
CA VAL A 173 -11.79 -7.96 14.55
C VAL A 173 -13.24 -8.06 15.04
N ARG A 174 -14.14 -8.49 14.15
CA ARG A 174 -15.54 -8.76 14.51
C ARG A 174 -15.56 -9.75 15.70
N TYR A 175 -16.70 -9.77 16.40
CA TYR A 175 -17.02 -10.55 17.61
C TYR A 175 -16.43 -11.98 17.78
N PRO A 176 -16.11 -12.81 16.75
CA PRO A 176 -15.66 -14.19 16.98
C PRO A 176 -14.41 -14.39 17.86
N ASP A 177 -13.46 -13.47 17.88
CA ASP A 177 -12.23 -13.60 18.68
C ASP A 177 -12.42 -13.28 20.17
N TYR A 178 -13.50 -12.56 20.46
CA TYR A 178 -13.90 -12.10 21.77
C TYR A 178 -15.38 -12.46 21.97
N PRO A 179 -15.68 -13.73 22.32
CA PRO A 179 -17.04 -14.27 22.30
C PRO A 179 -18.00 -13.59 23.29
N THR A 180 -17.47 -12.67 24.11
CA THR A 180 -18.24 -11.86 25.04
C THR A 180 -17.72 -10.43 24.98
N GLU A 181 -18.60 -9.46 25.21
CA GLU A 181 -18.23 -8.05 25.35
C GLU A 181 -17.18 -7.84 26.45
N ALA A 182 -17.27 -8.61 27.54
CA ALA A 182 -16.27 -8.58 28.60
C ALA A 182 -14.87 -9.04 28.15
N ALA A 183 -14.77 -9.98 27.20
CA ALA A 183 -13.48 -10.40 26.64
C ALA A 183 -12.87 -9.32 25.73
N LEU A 184 -13.72 -8.66 24.93
CA LEU A 184 -13.32 -7.54 24.08
C LEU A 184 -12.83 -6.37 24.95
N GLU A 185 -13.56 -6.04 26.00
CA GLU A 185 -13.21 -4.94 26.91
C GLU A 185 -11.92 -5.23 27.69
N ARG A 186 -11.67 -6.48 28.10
CA ARG A 186 -10.39 -6.86 28.71
C ARG A 186 -9.21 -6.66 27.77
N GLU A 187 -9.36 -7.05 26.50
CA GLU A 187 -8.29 -6.88 25.52
C GLU A 187 -8.09 -5.41 25.17
N ARG A 188 -9.18 -4.66 25.04
CA ARG A 188 -9.15 -3.22 24.86
C ARG A 188 -8.37 -2.54 25.99
N ALA A 189 -8.69 -2.87 27.24
CA ALA A 189 -7.97 -2.37 28.41
C ALA A 189 -6.48 -2.78 28.39
N ARG A 190 -6.17 -4.01 27.94
CA ARG A 190 -4.78 -4.47 27.77
C ARG A 190 -4.01 -3.62 26.75
N ILE A 191 -4.60 -3.33 25.58
CA ILE A 191 -3.97 -2.51 24.54
C ILE A 191 -3.77 -1.08 25.04
N LEU A 192 -4.80 -0.46 25.64
CA LEU A 192 -4.71 0.88 26.21
C LEU A 192 -3.58 0.97 27.26
N ALA A 193 -3.50 -0.01 28.16
CA ALA A 193 -2.44 -0.09 29.16
C ALA A 193 -1.04 -0.30 28.54
N ALA A 194 -0.91 -1.19 27.55
CA ALA A 194 0.36 -1.49 26.90
C ALA A 194 0.96 -0.28 26.18
N HIS A 195 0.11 0.54 25.54
CA HIS A 195 0.52 1.78 24.86
C HIS A 195 0.51 3.01 25.77
N ARG A 196 0.05 2.87 27.03
CA ARG A 196 -0.14 3.96 27.99
C ARG A 196 -1.01 5.08 27.41
N VAL A 197 -2.12 4.70 26.78
CA VAL A 197 -3.10 5.60 26.15
C VAL A 197 -4.37 5.61 26.99
N THR A 198 -4.85 6.79 27.29
CA THR A 198 -6.22 7.03 27.79
C THR A 198 -7.00 7.71 26.66
N LEU A 199 -8.11 7.11 26.23
CA LEU A 199 -8.92 7.72 25.18
C LEU A 199 -9.74 8.91 25.74
N PRO A 200 -9.99 9.94 24.92
CA PRO A 200 -10.91 11.04 25.28
C PRO A 200 -12.28 10.48 25.67
N GLU A 201 -12.96 11.10 26.65
CA GLU A 201 -14.21 10.57 27.22
C GLU A 201 -15.31 10.37 26.16
N GLU A 202 -15.40 11.27 25.19
CA GLU A 202 -16.32 11.18 24.06
C GLU A 202 -16.03 9.98 23.15
N ILE A 203 -14.75 9.66 22.93
CA ILE A 203 -14.36 8.45 22.19
C ILE A 203 -14.54 7.22 23.07
N ASP A 204 -14.18 7.32 24.35
CA ASP A 204 -14.24 6.23 25.30
C ASP A 204 -15.68 5.82 25.61
N ARG A 205 -16.70 6.68 25.53
CA ARG A 205 -18.08 6.29 25.86
C ARG A 205 -18.91 5.89 24.64
N ASP A 206 -18.67 6.51 23.50
CA ASP A 206 -19.46 6.28 22.30
C ASP A 206 -18.93 5.10 21.48
N ARG A 207 -19.77 4.08 21.30
CA ARG A 207 -19.38 2.84 20.60
C ARG A 207 -18.91 3.11 19.17
N ASP A 208 -19.58 4.02 18.46
CA ASP A 208 -19.25 4.32 17.07
C ASP A 208 -17.90 5.05 16.99
N SER A 209 -17.69 6.05 17.87
CA SER A 209 -16.43 6.78 17.97
C SER A 209 -15.24 5.91 18.35
N ARG A 210 -15.42 4.87 19.20
CA ARG A 210 -14.38 3.88 19.50
C ARG A 210 -13.90 3.12 18.28
N THR A 211 -14.74 2.94 17.27
CA THR A 211 -14.40 2.16 16.05
C THR A 211 -14.12 3.06 14.85
N CYS A 212 -14.47 4.35 14.95
CA CYS A 212 -14.25 5.32 13.91
C CYS A 212 -12.78 5.74 13.87
N LEU A 213 -12.08 5.31 12.81
CA LEU A 213 -10.72 5.74 12.53
C LEU A 213 -10.61 7.28 12.48
N HIS A 214 -11.61 7.99 11.96
CA HIS A 214 -11.58 9.45 11.93
C HIS A 214 -11.62 10.07 13.34
N CYS A 215 -12.49 9.56 14.24
CA CYS A 215 -12.58 10.02 15.62
C CYS A 215 -11.26 9.77 16.36
N LEU A 216 -10.73 8.55 16.28
CA LEU A 216 -9.45 8.19 16.88
C LEU A 216 -8.31 9.04 16.32
N SER A 217 -8.17 9.12 14.99
CA SER A 217 -7.15 9.95 14.33
C SER A 217 -7.24 11.42 14.73
N GLY A 218 -8.45 11.93 15.01
CA GLY A 218 -8.69 13.29 15.46
C GLY A 218 -8.14 13.60 16.85
N ALA A 219 -7.94 12.59 17.72
CA ALA A 219 -7.42 12.79 19.07
C ALA A 219 -5.93 13.15 19.10
N PHE A 220 -5.16 12.75 18.08
CA PHE A 220 -3.75 13.08 17.95
C PHE A 220 -3.40 13.31 16.50
N GLN A 221 -3.17 14.58 16.16
CA GLN A 221 -2.87 15.02 14.80
C GLN A 221 -1.54 15.73 14.76
N TYR A 222 -0.74 15.36 13.77
CA TYR A 222 0.58 15.91 13.54
C TYR A 222 0.79 16.19 12.06
N GLU A 223 1.84 16.93 11.77
CA GLU A 223 2.28 17.25 10.43
C GLU A 223 3.81 17.27 10.39
N TYR A 224 4.36 17.04 9.20
CA TYR A 224 5.77 17.22 8.94
C TYR A 224 5.99 18.56 8.26
N GLU A 225 6.62 19.48 8.97
CA GLU A 225 7.12 20.72 8.41
C GLU A 225 8.37 20.44 7.57
N LEU A 226 8.33 20.85 6.29
CA LEU A 226 9.42 20.68 5.34
C LEU A 226 10.46 21.78 5.54
N THR A 227 11.19 21.73 6.66
CA THR A 227 12.14 22.78 7.05
C THR A 227 13.24 23.01 6.02
N THR A 228 13.65 21.97 5.31
CA THR A 228 14.64 22.07 4.23
C THR A 228 14.21 23.01 3.12
N LEU A 229 12.90 23.06 2.82
CA LEU A 229 12.30 23.95 1.82
C LEU A 229 12.22 25.40 2.26
N ALA A 230 12.03 25.65 3.56
CA ALA A 230 11.87 27.00 4.08
C ALA A 230 13.04 27.92 3.70
N ASP A 231 14.26 27.38 3.78
CA ASP A 231 15.50 28.09 3.45
C ASP A 231 15.98 27.83 2.02
N HIS A 232 15.25 27.02 1.24
CA HIS A 232 15.65 26.64 -0.11
C HIS A 232 15.47 27.80 -1.09
N ARG A 233 16.55 28.52 -1.39
CA ARG A 233 16.52 29.74 -2.22
C ARG A 233 15.85 29.55 -3.59
N PRO A 234 16.10 28.46 -4.35
CA PRO A 234 15.38 28.19 -5.59
C PRO A 234 13.86 28.11 -5.40
N TYR A 235 13.39 27.36 -4.40
CA TYR A 235 11.97 27.25 -4.10
C TYR A 235 11.35 28.60 -3.71
N ARG A 236 12.01 29.39 -2.86
CA ARG A 236 11.53 30.73 -2.48
C ARG A 236 11.35 31.66 -3.68
N ARG A 237 12.31 31.63 -4.62
CA ARG A 237 12.22 32.41 -5.87
C ARG A 237 11.06 31.96 -6.74
N PHE A 238 10.88 30.65 -6.88
CA PHE A 238 9.75 30.08 -7.61
C PHE A 238 8.40 30.48 -6.99
N ARG A 239 8.27 30.38 -5.66
CA ARG A 239 7.06 30.79 -4.92
C ARG A 239 6.76 32.27 -5.09
N ALA A 240 7.76 33.14 -4.91
CA ALA A 240 7.60 34.58 -5.08
C ALA A 240 7.16 34.95 -6.51
N ALA A 241 7.60 34.20 -7.52
CA ALA A 241 7.18 34.40 -8.91
C ALA A 241 5.73 33.94 -9.18
N LEU A 242 5.27 32.89 -8.48
CA LEU A 242 3.90 32.39 -8.59
C LEU A 242 2.89 33.22 -7.80
N ARG A 243 3.27 33.68 -6.61
CA ARG A 243 2.43 34.42 -5.65
C ARG A 243 3.24 35.54 -5.00
N PRO A 244 3.34 36.71 -5.65
CA PRO A 244 4.06 37.86 -5.09
C PRO A 244 3.42 38.33 -3.77
N GLY A 245 4.23 38.53 -2.73
CA GLY A 245 3.79 39.07 -1.44
C GLY A 245 3.21 38.07 -0.45
N ASP A 246 3.20 36.77 -0.77
CA ASP A 246 2.70 35.71 0.10
C ASP A 246 3.82 35.19 1.01
N ASP A 247 3.92 35.74 2.22
CA ASP A 247 4.91 35.33 3.23
C ASP A 247 4.36 34.11 4.00
N GLN A 248 4.39 32.94 3.35
CA GLN A 248 3.82 31.72 3.91
C GLN A 248 4.82 30.95 4.78
N PRO A 249 4.33 30.28 5.84
CA PRO A 249 5.14 29.37 6.62
C PRO A 249 5.70 28.22 5.75
N PRO A 250 6.70 27.49 6.26
CA PRO A 250 7.22 26.30 5.58
C PRO A 250 6.07 25.39 5.14
N PRO A 251 6.14 24.83 3.91
CA PRO A 251 5.15 23.89 3.46
C PRO A 251 5.05 22.70 4.42
N ARG A 252 3.85 22.16 4.54
CA ARG A 252 3.55 21.06 5.45
C ARG A 252 3.01 19.89 4.65
N LEU A 253 3.51 18.70 4.96
CA LEU A 253 2.84 17.46 4.60
C LEU A 253 2.01 17.02 5.80
N TRP A 254 0.71 16.85 5.59
CA TRP A 254 -0.16 16.30 6.62
C TRP A 254 0.35 14.93 7.06
N GLY A 255 0.32 14.67 8.36
CA GLY A 255 0.68 13.39 8.97
C GLY A 255 -0.50 12.88 9.76
N GLY A 256 -1.48 12.30 9.07
CA GLY A 256 -2.59 11.61 9.72
C GLY A 256 -2.29 10.11 9.85
N PRO A 257 -2.81 9.40 10.85
CA PRO A 257 -2.70 7.95 10.90
C PRO A 257 -3.52 7.22 9.81
N MET A 258 -4.42 7.92 9.11
CA MET A 258 -4.99 7.44 7.83
C MET A 258 -3.95 7.42 6.68
N GLU A 259 -2.81 8.10 6.86
CA GLU A 259 -1.70 8.20 5.93
C GLU A 259 -0.49 7.47 6.57
N ARG A 260 -0.58 6.14 6.60
CA ARG A 260 0.50 5.19 6.95
C ARG A 260 1.89 5.61 6.44
N PRO A 261 2.97 5.18 7.11
CA PRO A 261 4.13 6.01 7.42
C PRO A 261 4.58 6.78 6.18
N LEU A 262 4.14 8.04 6.11
CA LEU A 262 4.50 8.96 5.03
C LEU A 262 6.00 8.91 4.73
N ILE A 263 6.85 8.66 5.71
CA ILE A 263 8.31 8.66 5.58
C ILE A 263 8.87 7.57 4.65
N ASP A 264 8.51 6.30 4.83
CA ASP A 264 9.05 5.19 4.01
C ASP A 264 8.63 5.35 2.55
N ASP A 265 7.37 5.73 2.39
CA ASP A 265 6.74 6.02 1.13
C ASP A 265 7.27 7.31 0.47
N LEU A 266 7.51 8.36 1.25
CA LEU A 266 8.01 9.65 0.78
C LEU A 266 9.41 9.49 0.20
N ALA A 267 10.30 8.74 0.84
CA ALA A 267 11.62 8.48 0.28
C ALA A 267 11.54 7.76 -1.07
N PHE A 268 10.61 6.81 -1.22
CA PHE A 268 10.34 6.19 -2.52
C PHE A 268 9.83 7.21 -3.55
N VAL A 269 8.81 8.00 -3.19
CA VAL A 269 8.21 9.04 -4.04
C VAL A 269 9.27 10.04 -4.50
N LEU A 270 10.11 10.53 -3.60
CA LEU A 270 11.16 11.50 -3.90
C LEU A 270 12.19 10.93 -4.90
N ARG A 271 12.58 9.65 -4.77
CA ARG A 271 13.48 9.01 -5.76
C ARG A 271 12.82 8.95 -7.14
N VAL A 272 11.52 8.71 -7.18
CA VAL A 272 10.80 8.69 -8.46
C VAL A 272 10.71 10.08 -9.06
N VAL A 273 10.35 11.08 -8.26
CA VAL A 273 10.37 12.49 -8.69
C VAL A 273 11.74 12.84 -9.25
N GLU A 274 12.82 12.55 -8.52
CA GLU A 274 14.19 12.79 -8.95
C GLU A 274 14.48 12.10 -10.30
N ALA A 275 14.11 10.83 -10.46
CA ALA A 275 14.31 10.09 -11.69
C ALA A 275 13.53 10.67 -12.88
N HIS A 276 12.34 11.25 -12.67
CA HIS A 276 11.55 11.89 -13.72
C HIS A 276 12.08 13.28 -14.11
N VAL A 277 12.66 14.03 -13.17
CA VAL A 277 13.10 15.42 -13.44
C VAL A 277 14.55 15.52 -13.87
N ARG A 278 15.40 14.56 -13.47
CA ARG A 278 16.85 14.56 -13.73
C ARG A 278 17.21 14.74 -15.22
N PRO A 279 16.54 14.11 -16.20
CA PRO A 279 16.91 14.27 -17.61
C PRO A 279 16.65 15.65 -18.19
N HIS A 280 15.69 16.41 -17.64
CA HIS A 280 15.18 17.63 -18.27
C HIS A 280 15.85 18.92 -17.77
N GLY A 281 16.58 18.84 -16.65
CA GLY A 281 17.21 20.01 -16.02
C GLY A 281 16.24 20.92 -15.26
N ARG A 282 16.76 21.63 -14.26
CA ARG A 282 15.97 22.44 -13.31
C ARG A 282 15.11 23.51 -14.00
N GLU A 283 15.69 24.28 -14.92
CA GLU A 283 15.02 25.43 -15.56
C GLU A 283 13.77 25.02 -16.35
N VAL A 284 13.84 23.87 -17.03
CA VAL A 284 12.76 23.34 -17.85
C VAL A 284 11.60 22.89 -16.98
N VAL A 285 11.89 22.14 -15.91
CA VAL A 285 10.90 21.67 -14.93
C VAL A 285 10.25 22.84 -14.21
N GLU A 286 11.04 23.83 -13.80
CA GLU A 286 10.54 25.04 -13.15
C GLU A 286 9.57 25.81 -14.06
N ARG A 287 9.91 25.97 -15.35
CA ARG A 287 9.03 26.65 -16.32
C ARG A 287 7.70 25.92 -16.48
N PHE A 288 7.71 24.60 -16.51
CA PHE A 288 6.49 23.79 -16.53
C PHE A 288 5.65 24.03 -15.29
N LEU A 289 6.26 23.91 -14.09
CA LEU A 289 5.55 24.09 -12.83
C LEU A 289 4.99 25.51 -12.71
N ARG A 290 5.73 26.55 -13.10
CA ARG A 290 5.21 27.94 -13.09
C ARG A 290 3.95 28.08 -13.95
N ARG A 291 3.96 27.50 -15.15
CA ARG A 291 2.81 27.54 -16.07
C ARG A 291 1.60 26.80 -15.50
N ARG A 292 1.81 25.63 -14.89
CA ARG A 292 0.72 24.76 -14.43
C ARG A 292 0.17 25.17 -13.06
N GLU A 293 1.04 25.51 -12.12
CA GLU A 293 0.63 25.92 -10.77
C GLU A 293 -0.09 27.28 -10.76
N GLY A 294 0.27 28.18 -11.69
CA GLY A 294 -0.42 29.45 -11.91
C GLY A 294 -1.80 29.34 -12.58
N GLY A 295 -2.18 28.16 -13.07
CA GLY A 295 -3.52 27.89 -13.61
C GLY A 295 -4.54 27.57 -12.53
N THR A 296 -5.84 27.75 -12.84
CA THR A 296 -6.96 27.48 -11.91
C THR A 296 -7.33 26.01 -11.81
N SER A 297 -7.00 25.20 -12.81
CA SER A 297 -7.25 23.75 -12.80
C SER A 297 -6.03 22.98 -12.28
N PRO A 298 -6.20 21.89 -11.50
CA PRO A 298 -5.14 20.93 -11.27
C PRO A 298 -4.62 20.39 -12.62
N TRP A 299 -3.32 20.22 -12.75
CA TRP A 299 -2.74 19.57 -13.92
C TRP A 299 -2.69 18.05 -13.69
N THR A 300 -2.69 17.30 -14.79
CA THR A 300 -2.74 15.83 -14.77
C THR A 300 -1.42 15.22 -15.22
N TRP A 301 -1.19 13.94 -14.95
CA TRP A 301 -0.04 13.24 -15.53
C TRP A 301 0.00 13.27 -17.06
N ARG A 302 -1.15 13.39 -17.74
CA ARG A 302 -1.19 13.59 -19.19
C ARG A 302 -0.56 14.93 -19.58
N ASP A 303 -0.79 15.98 -18.80
CA ASP A 303 -0.16 17.29 -18.99
C ASP A 303 1.37 17.22 -18.82
N TRP A 304 1.84 16.42 -17.87
CA TRP A 304 3.27 16.16 -17.67
C TRP A 304 3.87 15.43 -18.88
N TYR A 305 3.30 14.30 -19.29
CA TYR A 305 3.83 13.52 -20.42
C TYR A 305 3.71 14.22 -21.77
N ALA A 306 2.73 15.12 -21.93
CA ALA A 306 2.67 15.98 -23.10
C ALA A 306 3.81 17.00 -23.14
N ALA A 307 4.29 17.47 -21.98
CA ALA A 307 5.40 18.41 -21.90
C ALA A 307 6.78 17.71 -21.90
N PHE A 308 6.84 16.50 -21.31
CA PHE A 308 8.03 15.69 -21.10
C PHE A 308 7.80 14.27 -21.61
N PRO A 309 7.85 14.05 -22.94
CA PRO A 309 7.54 12.76 -23.53
C PRO A 309 8.63 11.71 -23.28
N GLU A 310 9.87 12.14 -23.02
CA GLU A 310 11.00 11.25 -22.75
C GLU A 310 10.97 10.79 -21.29
N GLN A 311 10.89 9.47 -21.10
CA GLN A 311 11.00 8.85 -19.77
C GLN A 311 12.40 8.32 -19.54
N THR A 312 12.85 8.37 -18.28
CA THR A 312 14.09 7.72 -17.87
C THR A 312 13.96 6.20 -18.04
N PRO A 313 14.88 5.55 -18.78
CA PRO A 313 14.92 4.10 -18.86
C PRO A 313 14.96 3.45 -17.48
N GLY A 314 14.10 2.45 -17.25
CA GLY A 314 14.04 1.69 -15.99
C GLY A 314 12.98 2.16 -14.99
N LEU A 315 12.22 3.22 -15.28
CA LEU A 315 10.99 3.50 -14.54
C LEU A 315 9.88 2.51 -14.94
N PRO A 316 9.04 2.03 -14.00
CA PRO A 316 8.00 1.05 -14.32
C PRO A 316 6.98 1.60 -15.32
N ARG A 317 6.38 0.70 -16.11
CA ARG A 317 5.31 1.07 -17.05
C ARG A 317 4.14 1.80 -16.40
N ALA A 318 3.92 1.64 -15.09
CA ALA A 318 2.91 2.36 -14.32
C ALA A 318 3.01 3.89 -14.38
N TRP A 319 4.17 4.38 -14.80
CA TRP A 319 4.43 5.80 -15.00
C TRP A 319 4.20 6.22 -16.46
N THR A 320 3.72 5.40 -17.38
CA THR A 320 3.31 5.88 -18.72
C THR A 320 1.81 6.10 -18.79
N ALA A 321 1.37 7.02 -19.67
CA ALA A 321 -0.03 7.07 -20.08
C ALA A 321 -0.48 5.75 -20.76
N ASP A 322 0.49 4.98 -21.27
CA ASP A 322 0.29 3.66 -21.87
C ASP A 322 0.15 2.52 -20.86
N HIS A 323 0.24 2.75 -19.55
CA HIS A 323 0.03 1.68 -18.57
C HIS A 323 -1.38 1.08 -18.64
N ASP A 324 -2.34 1.87 -19.13
CA ASP A 324 -3.71 1.42 -19.40
C ASP A 324 -3.77 0.39 -20.54
N ARG A 325 -2.67 0.18 -21.28
CA ARG A 325 -2.55 -0.85 -22.32
C ARG A 325 -1.76 -2.03 -21.76
N PRO A 326 -2.42 -3.16 -21.42
CA PRO A 326 -1.70 -4.35 -21.03
C PRO A 326 -0.81 -4.82 -22.17
N ALA A 327 0.47 -5.03 -21.89
CA ALA A 327 1.34 -5.73 -22.83
C ALA A 327 0.81 -7.15 -23.06
N PRO A 328 1.03 -7.73 -24.25
CA PRO A 328 0.56 -9.08 -24.54
C PRO A 328 1.12 -10.06 -23.50
N VAL A 329 0.22 -10.84 -22.90
CA VAL A 329 0.57 -11.85 -21.90
C VAL A 329 1.24 -13.03 -22.60
N THR A 330 2.47 -13.33 -22.21
CA THR A 330 3.22 -14.47 -22.76
C THR A 330 3.30 -15.62 -21.76
N PRO A 331 3.49 -16.87 -22.24
CA PRO A 331 3.77 -18.00 -21.36
C PRO A 331 4.99 -17.78 -20.46
N GLU A 332 5.97 -17.01 -20.92
CA GLU A 332 7.19 -16.69 -20.17
C GLU A 332 6.90 -15.75 -19.01
N ALA A 333 6.03 -14.75 -19.20
CA ALA A 333 5.61 -13.83 -18.14
C ALA A 333 4.99 -14.58 -16.95
N LEU A 334 4.19 -15.63 -17.20
CA LEU A 334 3.60 -16.46 -16.15
C LEU A 334 4.60 -17.34 -15.39
N ARG A 335 5.83 -17.51 -15.91
CA ARG A 335 6.91 -18.21 -15.21
C ARG A 335 7.75 -17.29 -14.33
N ALA A 336 7.58 -15.97 -14.46
CA ALA A 336 8.25 -15.01 -13.60
C ALA A 336 7.82 -15.28 -12.13
N PRO A 337 8.77 -15.46 -11.21
CA PRO A 337 8.44 -15.62 -9.80
C PRO A 337 7.81 -14.32 -9.25
N ASP A 338 7.10 -14.43 -8.13
CA ASP A 338 6.57 -13.30 -7.38
C ASP A 338 5.78 -12.29 -8.24
N SER A 339 4.88 -12.79 -9.10
CA SER A 339 4.08 -11.96 -10.00
C SER A 339 2.59 -12.14 -9.76
N GLN A 340 1.85 -11.04 -9.79
CA GLN A 340 0.39 -10.99 -9.81
C GLN A 340 -0.12 -11.20 -11.23
N VAL A 341 -1.15 -12.02 -11.36
CA VAL A 341 -1.83 -12.36 -12.61
C VAL A 341 -3.28 -11.91 -12.46
N ASN A 342 -3.69 -10.92 -13.25
CA ASN A 342 -5.08 -10.46 -13.30
C ASN A 342 -5.80 -11.21 -14.41
N THR A 343 -6.88 -11.91 -14.08
CA THR A 343 -7.73 -12.62 -15.04
C THR A 343 -9.15 -12.05 -15.05
N THR A 344 -9.87 -12.25 -16.15
CA THR A 344 -11.31 -11.89 -16.21
C THR A 344 -12.14 -12.70 -15.22
N HIS A 345 -11.89 -14.00 -15.18
CA HIS A 345 -12.45 -15.01 -14.30
C HIS A 345 -11.59 -16.27 -14.43
N VAL A 346 -11.77 -17.26 -13.54
CA VAL A 346 -11.16 -18.58 -13.65
C VAL A 346 -12.27 -19.62 -13.57
N PRO A 347 -12.56 -20.35 -14.66
CA PRO A 347 -13.55 -21.43 -14.65
C PRO A 347 -13.23 -22.55 -13.65
N ALA A 348 -14.25 -23.19 -13.09
CA ALA A 348 -14.09 -24.30 -12.14
C ALA A 348 -13.18 -25.44 -12.66
N ARG A 349 -13.25 -25.75 -13.97
CA ARG A 349 -12.40 -26.79 -14.60
C ARG A 349 -10.90 -26.53 -14.50
N LEU A 350 -10.48 -25.27 -14.25
CA LEU A 350 -9.08 -24.89 -14.09
C LEU A 350 -8.64 -24.90 -12.62
N VAL A 351 -9.57 -25.09 -11.68
CA VAL A 351 -9.28 -25.18 -10.25
C VAL A 351 -8.91 -26.63 -9.92
N VAL A 352 -7.65 -26.85 -9.56
CA VAL A 352 -7.12 -28.17 -9.19
C VAL A 352 -7.57 -28.58 -7.80
N GLY A 353 -7.75 -27.62 -6.90
CA GLY A 353 -8.17 -27.85 -5.53
C GLY A 353 -7.75 -26.73 -4.60
N THR A 354 -7.79 -26.98 -3.28
CA THR A 354 -7.31 -26.02 -2.29
C THR A 354 -6.33 -26.64 -1.29
N ILE A 355 -5.44 -25.80 -0.77
CA ILE A 355 -4.53 -26.14 0.32
C ILE A 355 -4.87 -25.24 1.49
N GLN A 356 -5.32 -25.81 2.61
CA GLN A 356 -5.44 -25.04 3.85
C GLN A 356 -4.04 -24.65 4.33
N VAL A 357 -3.80 -23.34 4.47
CA VAL A 357 -2.52 -22.79 4.92
C VAL A 357 -2.52 -22.49 6.40
N THR A 358 -3.65 -22.01 6.90
CA THR A 358 -3.80 -21.60 8.30
C THR A 358 -5.13 -22.07 8.86
N ASP A 359 -5.14 -22.34 10.17
CA ASP A 359 -6.36 -22.52 10.96
C ASP A 359 -7.00 -21.17 11.37
N GLY A 360 -6.44 -20.08 10.86
CA GLY A 360 -6.81 -18.70 11.13
C GLY A 360 -6.00 -18.01 12.22
N ARG A 361 -5.25 -18.77 13.03
CA ARG A 361 -4.31 -18.24 14.03
C ARG A 361 -2.87 -18.51 13.67
N ARG A 362 -2.60 -19.69 13.10
CA ARG A 362 -1.26 -20.22 12.87
C ARG A 362 -1.22 -20.96 11.56
N LEU A 363 -0.02 -21.14 11.03
CA LEU A 363 0.20 -22.12 9.96
C LEU A 363 -0.23 -23.50 10.45
N VAL A 364 -0.96 -24.24 9.62
CA VAL A 364 -1.34 -25.61 9.97
C VAL A 364 -0.10 -26.48 10.20
N PRO A 365 -0.11 -27.44 11.15
CA PRO A 365 1.09 -28.16 11.56
C PRO A 365 1.86 -28.84 10.41
N GLY A 366 1.13 -29.34 9.40
CA GLY A 366 1.72 -29.99 8.23
C GLY A 366 2.44 -29.05 7.24
N LEU A 367 2.41 -27.74 7.47
CA LEU A 367 3.07 -26.72 6.65
C LEU A 367 4.29 -26.09 7.32
N ARG A 368 4.93 -26.79 8.26
CA ARG A 368 6.20 -26.36 8.85
C ARG A 368 7.36 -26.78 7.93
N PRO A 369 8.07 -25.84 7.29
CA PRO A 369 9.18 -26.19 6.42
C PRO A 369 10.36 -26.75 7.21
N ASP A 370 10.98 -27.82 6.71
CA ASP A 370 12.23 -28.36 7.28
C ASP A 370 13.44 -27.53 6.85
N ARG A 371 13.78 -26.54 7.68
CA ARG A 371 14.94 -25.66 7.46
C ARG A 371 16.27 -26.41 7.41
N ARG A 372 16.40 -27.57 8.08
CA ARG A 372 17.65 -28.35 8.08
C ARG A 372 17.89 -29.01 6.72
N ARG A 373 16.83 -29.23 5.94
CA ARG A 373 16.89 -29.75 4.56
C ARG A 373 16.82 -28.64 3.50
N GLY A 374 16.92 -27.38 3.90
CA GLY A 374 16.77 -26.24 2.98
C GLY A 374 15.37 -26.08 2.40
N GLU A 375 14.35 -26.74 2.96
CA GLU A 375 12.98 -26.62 2.49
C GLU A 375 12.41 -25.25 2.84
N THR A 376 11.78 -24.59 1.87
CA THR A 376 11.03 -23.34 2.07
C THR A 376 9.54 -23.60 2.06
N LEU A 377 8.75 -22.72 2.67
CA LEU A 377 7.29 -22.83 2.64
C LEU A 377 6.74 -22.79 1.19
N SER A 378 7.32 -21.97 0.30
CA SER A 378 6.96 -21.98 -1.12
C SER A 378 7.22 -23.35 -1.75
N SER A 379 8.40 -23.94 -1.53
CA SER A 379 8.72 -25.26 -2.08
C SER A 379 7.77 -26.38 -1.57
N LEU A 380 7.38 -26.32 -0.30
CA LEU A 380 6.43 -27.24 0.33
C LEU A 380 5.02 -27.10 -0.28
N LEU A 381 4.53 -25.87 -0.43
CA LEU A 381 3.22 -25.59 -1.02
C LEU A 381 3.18 -25.95 -2.50
N ARG A 382 4.25 -25.68 -3.27
CA ARG A 382 4.36 -26.13 -4.66
C ARG A 382 4.34 -27.65 -4.77
N ARG A 383 5.00 -28.37 -3.86
CA ARG A 383 4.94 -29.84 -3.83
C ARG A 383 3.52 -30.34 -3.57
N ARG A 384 2.81 -29.75 -2.61
CA ARG A 384 1.40 -30.09 -2.33
C ARG A 384 0.48 -29.78 -3.51
N ALA A 385 0.66 -28.63 -4.17
CA ALA A 385 -0.11 -28.27 -5.36
C ALA A 385 0.07 -29.28 -6.51
N ARG A 386 1.31 -29.77 -6.71
CA ARG A 386 1.59 -30.84 -7.68
C ARG A 386 0.97 -32.18 -7.28
N ALA A 387 0.92 -32.49 -5.98
CA ALA A 387 0.29 -33.71 -5.48
C ALA A 387 -1.25 -33.68 -5.68
N LEU A 388 -1.89 -32.52 -5.48
CA LEU A 388 -3.33 -32.36 -5.77
C LEU A 388 -3.66 -32.70 -7.22
N ARG A 389 -2.82 -32.26 -8.16
CA ARG A 389 -2.96 -32.58 -9.59
C ARG A 389 -2.81 -34.08 -9.89
N ALA A 390 -1.99 -34.81 -9.14
CA ALA A 390 -1.76 -36.23 -9.39
C ALA A 390 -2.87 -37.13 -8.83
N GLY A 391 -3.71 -36.60 -7.93
CA GLY A 391 -4.77 -37.35 -7.24
C GLY A 391 -6.20 -36.97 -7.63
N GLY A 392 -6.38 -35.97 -8.50
CA GLY A 392 -7.65 -35.65 -9.16
C GLY A 392 -7.56 -36.03 -10.64
#